data_AF-E8LU68-F1
#
_entry.id   AF-E8LU68-F1
#
_cell.length_a   1.000
_cell.length_b   1.000
_cell.length_c   1.000
_cell.angle_alpha   90.00
_cell.angle_beta   90.00
_cell.angle_gamma   90.00
#
_symmetry.space_group_name_H-M   'P 1'
#
loop_
_entity.id
_entity.type
_entity.pdbx_description
1 polymer ?
#
loop_
_entity_poly.entity_id
_entity_poly.type
_entity_poly.pdbx_seq_one_letter_code
_entity_poly.pdbx_strand_id
1 'polypeptide(L)'
;MVNGHFRGKVYTKSVEILEDGRLEGEVSAGEFTIQKGGVFLGNSKNVTAEEVVTIDSVTKITASQNNSDKGNDKKGKVEQCA
;
A
#
# COMPACT_ATOMS: atom_id res chain seq x y z
N MET A 1 11.09 -8.93 -2.62
CA MET A 1 10.84 -9.52 -3.94
C MET A 1 9.83 -10.65 -3.79
N VAL A 2 8.95 -10.85 -4.77
CA VAL A 2 7.92 -11.91 -4.80
C VAL A 2 8.08 -12.73 -6.06
N ASN A 3 8.30 -14.04 -5.91
CA ASN A 3 8.51 -15.00 -7.00
C ASN A 3 7.62 -16.26 -6.87
N GLY A 4 6.41 -16.05 -6.36
CA GLY A 4 5.45 -17.09 -6.06
C GLY A 4 4.19 -16.45 -5.48
N HIS A 5 3.38 -17.19 -4.74
CA HIS A 5 2.14 -16.64 -4.17
C HIS A 5 2.33 -16.12 -2.75
N PHE A 6 2.04 -14.84 -2.54
CA PHE A 6 1.99 -14.20 -1.24
C PHE A 6 0.59 -13.61 -1.01
N ARG A 7 0.02 -13.82 0.18
CA ARG A 7 -1.27 -13.24 0.59
C ARG A 7 -1.17 -12.62 1.98
N GLY A 8 -1.43 -11.33 2.11
CA GLY A 8 -1.39 -10.63 3.39
C GLY A 8 -1.13 -9.14 3.29
N LYS A 9 -0.53 -8.58 4.33
CA LYS A 9 -0.10 -7.18 4.38
C LYS A 9 1.41 -7.09 4.28
N VAL A 10 1.91 -6.20 3.44
CA VAL A 10 3.34 -5.94 3.24
C VAL A 10 3.62 -4.50 3.62
N TYR A 11 4.61 -4.31 4.49
CA TYR A 11 5.19 -3.01 4.81
C TYR A 11 6.66 -3.07 4.46
N THR A 12 7.09 -2.28 3.48
CA THR A 12 8.47 -2.30 2.98
C THR A 12 8.86 -0.94 2.42
N LYS A 13 10.15 -0.71 2.19
CA LYS A 13 10.60 0.46 1.42
C LYS A 13 10.39 0.24 -0.08
N SER A 14 10.77 -0.94 -0.56
CA SER A 14 10.62 -1.33 -1.96
C SER A 14 10.00 -2.72 -2.08
N VAL A 15 9.12 -2.89 -3.06
CA VAL A 15 8.54 -4.17 -3.45
C VAL A 15 8.76 -4.39 -4.94
N GLU A 16 9.11 -5.63 -5.28
CA GLU A 16 9.24 -6.08 -6.65
C GLU A 16 8.51 -7.41 -6.79
N ILE A 17 7.54 -7.45 -7.71
CA ILE A 17 6.81 -8.66 -8.11
C ILE A 17 7.44 -9.12 -9.43
N LEU A 18 8.07 -10.30 -9.41
CA LEU A 18 8.74 -10.89 -10.56
C LEU A 18 7.71 -11.52 -11.52
N GLU A 19 8.19 -12.05 -12.66
CA GLU A 19 7.34 -12.59 -13.74
C GLU A 19 6.35 -13.67 -13.27
N ASP A 20 6.76 -14.56 -12.36
CA ASP A 20 5.89 -15.60 -11.76
C ASP A 20 5.36 -15.21 -10.37
N GLY A 21 5.55 -13.95 -9.99
CA GLY A 21 5.12 -13.41 -8.71
C GLY A 21 3.62 -13.10 -8.67
N ARG A 22 2.96 -13.47 -7.57
CA ARG A 22 1.57 -13.11 -7.28
C ARG A 22 1.44 -12.59 -5.85
N LEU A 23 1.01 -11.35 -5.70
CA LEU A 23 0.79 -10.71 -4.41
C LEU A 23 -0.68 -10.34 -4.24
N GLU A 24 -1.30 -10.80 -3.15
CA GLU A 24 -2.69 -10.49 -2.80
C GLU A 24 -2.77 -9.79 -1.44
N GLY A 25 -3.48 -8.65 -1.38
CA GLY A 25 -3.73 -7.93 -0.14
C GLY A 25 -3.24 -6.48 -0.14
N GLU A 26 -2.70 -6.02 0.99
CA GLU A 26 -2.36 -4.61 1.18
C GLU A 26 -0.85 -4.41 1.12
N VAL A 27 -0.38 -3.44 0.33
CA VAL A 27 1.04 -3.10 0.24
C VAL A 27 1.25 -1.63 0.58
N SER A 28 2.06 -1.39 1.60
CA SER A 28 2.65 -0.09 1.89
C SER A 28 4.11 -0.11 1.47
N ALA A 29 4.44 0.57 0.37
CA ALA A 29 5.80 0.67 -0.16
C ALA A 29 6.10 2.04 -0.76
N GLY A 30 7.35 2.51 -0.66
CA GLY A 30 7.81 3.73 -1.31
C GLY A 30 8.14 3.51 -2.79
N GLU A 31 8.70 2.34 -3.11
CA GLU A 31 8.98 1.91 -4.48
C GLU A 31 8.19 0.63 -4.79
N PHE A 32 7.51 0.60 -5.93
CA PHE A 32 6.64 -0.51 -6.33
C PHE A 32 6.87 -0.87 -7.80
N THR A 33 7.41 -2.07 -8.04
CA THR A 33 7.69 -2.59 -9.37
C THR A 33 6.93 -3.90 -9.62
N ILE A 34 6.29 -4.01 -10.78
CA ILE A 34 5.71 -5.25 -11.30
C ILE A 34 6.41 -5.57 -12.63
N GLN A 35 7.13 -6.69 -12.67
CA GLN A 35 7.70 -7.20 -13.91
C GLN A 35 6.61 -7.81 -14.79
N LYS A 36 6.89 -7.96 -16.08
CA LYS A 36 5.94 -8.56 -17.03
C LYS A 36 5.55 -9.97 -16.58
N GLY A 37 4.25 -10.23 -16.46
CA GLY A 37 3.73 -11.53 -15.97
C GLY A 37 3.36 -11.51 -14.48
N GLY A 38 3.96 -10.61 -13.70
CA GLY A 38 3.64 -10.45 -12.28
C GLY A 38 2.18 -10.01 -12.06
N VAL A 39 1.57 -10.54 -11.00
CA VAL A 39 0.17 -10.30 -10.66
C VAL A 39 0.08 -9.62 -9.29
N PHE A 40 -0.61 -8.48 -9.25
CA PHE A 40 -0.98 -7.81 -8.00
C PHE A 40 -2.50 -7.71 -7.89
N LEU A 41 -3.05 -8.17 -6.77
CA LEU A 41 -4.47 -8.10 -6.48
C LEU A 41 -4.71 -7.53 -5.08
N GLY A 42 -4.97 -6.22 -5.00
CA GLY A 42 -5.31 -5.57 -3.75
C GLY A 42 -5.04 -4.07 -3.77
N ASN A 43 -4.78 -3.50 -2.59
CA ASN A 43 -4.63 -2.06 -2.40
C ASN A 43 -3.17 -1.71 -2.14
N SER A 44 -2.65 -0.70 -2.82
CA SER A 44 -1.33 -0.13 -2.55
C SER A 44 -1.43 1.24 -1.89
N LYS A 45 -0.48 1.52 -1.01
CA LYS A 45 -0.26 2.81 -0.35
C LYS A 45 1.19 3.19 -0.58
N ASN A 46 1.41 4.41 -1.06
CA ASN A 46 2.75 4.95 -1.17
C ASN A 46 3.18 5.49 0.19
N VAL A 47 4.25 4.96 0.78
CA VAL A 47 4.81 5.46 2.04
C VAL A 47 6.07 6.23 1.76
N THR A 48 6.10 7.51 2.14
CA THR A 48 7.33 8.30 2.15
C THR A 48 8.19 7.87 3.35
N ALA A 49 9.51 8.12 3.26
CA ALA A 49 10.48 7.65 4.27
C ALA A 49 10.19 8.13 5.71
N GLU A 50 9.35 9.16 5.90
CA GLU A 50 8.91 9.63 7.22
C GLU A 50 7.86 8.75 7.92
N GLU A 51 7.10 7.90 7.21
CA GLU A 51 5.90 7.26 7.78
C GLU A 51 6.09 5.80 8.25
N VAL A 52 7.30 5.26 8.14
CA VAL A 52 7.62 3.90 8.62
C VAL A 52 8.20 3.99 10.03
N VAL A 53 7.33 4.09 11.04
CA VAL A 53 7.72 3.99 12.45
C VAL A 53 8.08 2.54 12.81
N THR A 54 9.27 2.35 13.37
CA THR A 54 9.67 1.06 13.94
C THR A 54 8.87 0.77 15.21
N ILE A 55 8.56 -0.51 15.45
CA ILE A 55 7.74 -0.97 16.59
C ILE A 55 8.35 -0.55 17.94
N ASP A 56 9.66 -0.28 17.98
CA ASP A 56 10.38 0.22 19.17
C ASP A 56 9.86 1.58 19.69
N SER A 57 9.20 2.36 18.83
CA SER A 57 8.63 3.68 19.20
C SER A 57 7.24 3.61 19.85
N VAL A 58 6.58 2.44 19.87
CA VAL A 58 5.18 2.29 20.32
C VAL A 58 5.02 2.38 21.85
N THR A 59 6.11 2.27 22.63
CA THR A 59 6.02 2.36 24.11
C THR A 59 5.70 3.77 24.65
N LYS A 60 5.59 4.80 23.81
CA LYS A 60 5.23 6.17 24.23
C LYS A 60 3.91 6.71 23.64
N ILE A 61 3.16 5.92 22.86
CA ILE A 61 2.01 6.41 22.06
C ILE A 61 0.66 5.86 22.55
N THR A 62 0.53 5.45 23.81
CA THR A 62 -0.76 5.02 24.40
C THR A 62 -1.47 6.13 25.18
N ALA A 63 -1.53 7.36 24.68
CA ALA A 63 -2.21 8.43 25.43
C ALA A 63 -2.87 9.57 24.63
N SER A 64 -2.89 9.62 23.29
CA SER A 64 -3.56 10.75 22.63
C SER A 64 -4.07 10.49 21.21
N GLN A 65 -5.38 10.76 21.08
CA GLN A 65 -6.11 11.30 19.93
C GLN A 65 -6.82 10.32 18.98
N ASN A 66 -8.05 10.00 19.41
CA ASN A 66 -9.25 10.05 18.56
C ASN A 66 -9.29 11.36 17.75
N ASN A 67 -9.65 11.35 16.46
CA ASN A 67 -10.95 11.84 15.98
C ASN A 67 -11.07 11.76 14.44
N SER A 68 -12.30 11.52 14.01
CA SER A 68 -12.93 11.65 12.69
C SER A 68 -12.27 12.54 11.63
N ASP A 69 -12.33 12.11 10.36
CA ASP A 69 -12.77 13.02 9.30
C ASP A 69 -13.65 12.33 8.25
N LYS A 70 -14.67 13.06 7.84
CA LYS A 70 -15.82 12.70 7.02
C LYS A 70 -15.45 12.57 5.55
N GLY A 71 -16.01 11.55 4.90
CA GLY A 71 -16.18 11.53 3.45
C GLY A 71 -17.00 12.74 2.99
N ASN A 72 -16.46 13.45 1.99
CA ASN A 72 -17.12 14.55 1.30
C ASN A 72 -17.10 14.24 -0.20
N ASP A 73 -18.07 13.45 -0.67
CA ASP A 73 -18.27 13.18 -2.09
C ASP A 73 -19.04 14.35 -2.73
N LYS A 74 -18.31 15.24 -3.42
CA LYS A 74 -18.88 16.18 -4.40
C LYS A 74 -18.44 15.81 -5.81
N LYS A 75 -19.35 15.11 -6.50
CA LYS A 75 -19.79 15.25 -7.90
C LYS A 75 -18.86 16.06 -8.85
N GLY A 76 -18.20 15.36 -9.78
CA GLY A 76 -17.59 15.91 -10.99
C GLY A 76 -17.87 14.96 -12.17
N LYS A 77 -18.50 15.50 -13.22
CA LYS A 77 -19.03 14.83 -14.42
C LYS A 77 -18.00 14.98 -15.57
N VAL A 78 -18.11 14.10 -16.58
CA VAL A 78 -17.49 14.07 -17.93
C VAL A 78 -16.02 13.59 -17.97
N GLU A 79 -15.50 12.85 -18.96
CA GLU A 79 -15.85 12.72 -20.38
C GLU A 79 -15.36 11.37 -20.95
N GLN A 80 -15.94 11.02 -22.10
CA GLN A 80 -15.89 9.77 -22.85
C GLN A 80 -14.69 9.74 -23.82
N CYS A 81 -14.14 8.56 -24.10
CA CYS A 81 -13.33 8.35 -25.32
C CYS A 81 -13.91 7.16 -26.09
N ALA A 82 -14.15 7.41 -27.38
CA ALA A 82 -14.68 6.51 -28.39
C ALA A 82 -13.58 5.66 -29.03
#